data_AF-A0A2V8PNW6-F1
#
_entry.id   AF-A0A2V8PNW6-F1
#
_cell.length_a   1.000
_cell.length_b   1.000
_cell.length_c   1.000
_cell.angle_alpha   90.00
_cell.angle_beta   90.00
_cell.angle_gamma   90.00
#
_symmetry.space_group_name_H-M   'P 1'
#
loop_
_entity.id
_entity.type
_entity.pdbx_description
1 polymer ?
#
loop_
_entity_poly.entity_id
_entity_poly.type
_entity_poly.pdbx_seq_one_letter_code
_entity_poly.pdbx_strand_id
1 'polypeptide(L)'
;MARRKWHAILTANTVFCLLVMFYLPGLAQTPASAPAAPPGPGLCKDDASPGVIQLTPDPANVNKLALARKHFYLSASPFNLATSVNLKTAPSLRSYYEGAGASQQLIAWLEDNHCETIYCRELTADEVKCAGSDPNKCVREFTTAYNNALIKLNGNQELARKWITNYAPLSSPNLRVGFYEARTTWLNVALQALERKLENGSRIQTTISDKDGIAFFYDLCPGTYYISTIAPINNAGVDVFWETAKPIKVEGPPEVNKATVVTLAFPPGKDKKNFFVGKLVADISQ
;
A
#
# COMPACT_ATOMS: atom_id res chain seq x y z
N MET A 1 36.91 -70.11 -0.38
CA MET A 1 38.35 -69.88 -0.08
C MET A 1 38.51 -68.37 0.06
N ALA A 2 38.62 -67.87 1.30
CA ALA A 2 39.86 -67.35 1.91
C ALA A 2 40.34 -66.03 1.27
N ARG A 3 40.77 -64.97 1.98
CA ARG A 3 40.71 -64.43 3.35
C ARG A 3 41.67 -63.21 3.30
N ARG A 4 41.30 -62.08 3.93
CA ARG A 4 42.21 -61.04 4.51
C ARG A 4 43.04 -60.21 3.51
N LYS A 5 43.29 -58.92 3.72
CA LYS A 5 43.67 -58.24 4.97
C LYS A 5 43.11 -56.83 5.09
N TRP A 6 42.77 -56.51 6.33
CA TRP A 6 42.63 -55.18 6.90
C TRP A 6 43.99 -54.46 6.98
N HIS A 7 43.97 -53.14 6.85
CA HIS A 7 44.74 -52.28 7.76
C HIS A 7 43.88 -51.08 8.16
N ALA A 8 43.64 -51.00 9.47
CA ALA A 8 43.20 -49.83 10.17
C ALA A 8 44.40 -48.87 10.33
N ILE A 9 44.15 -47.57 10.21
CA ILE A 9 44.93 -46.54 10.91
C ILE A 9 43.93 -45.66 11.66
N LEU A 10 44.05 -45.72 12.99
CA LEU A 10 43.35 -44.89 13.95
C LEU A 10 44.06 -43.54 14.12
N THR A 11 43.24 -42.55 14.48
CA THR A 11 43.42 -41.52 15.52
C THR A 11 44.17 -40.21 15.27
N ALA A 12 43.48 -39.20 15.80
CA ALA A 12 43.96 -38.00 16.48
C ALA A 12 44.32 -36.79 15.62
N ASN A 13 43.40 -35.82 15.57
CA ASN A 13 43.64 -34.49 16.16
C ASN A 13 42.37 -33.64 16.07
N THR A 14 41.51 -33.81 17.06
CA THR A 14 40.54 -32.80 17.49
C THR A 14 41.24 -31.93 18.53
N VAL A 15 40.81 -30.67 18.66
CA VAL A 15 41.17 -29.70 19.72
C VAL A 15 42.42 -28.86 19.44
N PHE A 16 42.29 -27.76 18.68
CA PHE A 16 42.83 -26.44 19.03
C PHE A 16 42.42 -25.38 17.97
N CYS A 17 41.19 -24.86 18.03
CA CYS A 17 40.84 -23.60 17.35
C CYS A 17 39.54 -23.00 17.90
N LEU A 18 39.44 -22.87 19.22
CA LEU A 18 38.26 -22.35 19.90
C LEU A 18 38.69 -21.47 21.08
N LEU A 19 39.47 -20.41 20.84
CA LEU A 19 39.77 -19.41 21.90
C LEU A 19 40.48 -18.12 21.44
N VAL A 20 40.07 -17.47 20.35
CA VAL A 20 40.36 -16.03 20.16
C VAL A 20 39.24 -15.45 19.29
N MET A 21 38.27 -14.73 19.86
CA MET A 21 37.44 -13.69 19.19
C MET A 21 36.26 -13.21 20.06
N PHE A 22 36.40 -13.04 21.38
CA PHE A 22 35.40 -12.30 22.16
C PHE A 22 36.03 -11.53 23.33
N TYR A 23 36.81 -10.49 23.00
CA TYR A 23 37.10 -9.38 23.90
C TYR A 23 37.15 -8.08 23.08
N LEU A 24 35.98 -7.66 22.60
CA LEU A 24 35.75 -6.26 22.27
C LEU A 24 35.06 -5.64 23.50
N PRO A 25 35.69 -4.68 24.19
CA PRO A 25 34.99 -3.91 25.20
C PRO A 25 33.83 -3.19 24.50
N GLY A 26 32.61 -3.45 24.97
CA GLY A 26 31.42 -2.77 24.51
C GLY A 26 31.54 -1.28 24.82
N LEU A 27 31.99 -0.50 23.84
CA LEU A 27 31.71 0.93 23.81
C LEU A 27 30.20 1.05 23.73
N ALA A 28 29.58 1.56 24.81
CA ALA A 28 28.20 1.97 24.81
C ALA A 28 28.00 2.93 23.62
N GLN A 29 27.32 2.46 22.59
CA GLN A 29 26.86 3.32 21.52
C GLN A 29 25.85 4.26 22.16
N THR A 30 26.26 5.50 22.38
CA THR A 30 25.30 6.59 22.59
C THR A 30 24.31 6.50 21.44
N PRO A 31 22.98 6.49 21.72
CA PRO A 31 22.00 6.51 20.65
C PRO A 31 22.33 7.70 19.76
N ALA A 32 22.58 7.42 18.48
CA ALA A 32 22.72 8.46 17.48
C ALA A 32 21.51 9.37 17.66
N SER A 33 21.77 10.67 17.88
CA SER A 33 20.76 11.70 17.96
C SER A 33 19.79 11.47 16.81
N ALA A 34 18.50 11.26 17.14
CA ALA A 34 17.47 11.13 16.13
C ALA A 34 17.63 12.28 15.12
N PRO A 35 17.59 12.00 13.80
CA PRO A 35 17.61 13.06 12.81
C PRO A 35 16.53 14.08 13.19
N ALA A 36 16.90 15.36 13.18
CA ALA A 36 16.00 16.45 13.53
C ALA A 36 14.65 16.23 12.86
N ALA A 37 13.57 16.32 13.63
CA ALA A 37 12.22 16.21 13.11
C ALA A 37 12.11 17.13 11.87
N PRO A 38 11.53 16.64 10.75
CA PRO A 38 11.33 17.49 9.59
C PRO A 38 10.65 18.78 10.05
N PRO A 39 11.05 19.96 9.50
CA PRO A 39 10.44 21.22 9.88
C PRO A 39 8.92 21.05 9.81
N GLY A 40 8.27 21.33 10.95
CA GLY A 40 6.81 21.25 11.05
C GLY A 40 6.18 22.06 9.91
N PRO A 41 4.97 21.67 9.45
CA PRO A 41 4.25 22.43 8.43
C PRO A 41 4.31 23.92 8.80
N GLY A 42 4.89 24.72 7.90
CA GLY A 42 5.14 26.12 8.16
C GLY A 42 3.85 26.79 8.62
N LEU A 43 3.93 27.54 9.72
CA LEU A 43 2.83 28.37 10.21
C LEU A 43 2.24 29.14 9.05
N CYS A 44 0.91 29.13 8.96
CA CYS A 44 0.20 29.90 7.94
C CYS A 44 0.61 31.36 8.03
N LYS A 45 0.64 32.03 6.86
CA LYS A 45 0.87 33.48 6.85
C LYS A 45 -0.17 34.15 7.75
N ASP A 46 0.28 35.15 8.49
CA ASP A 46 -0.57 36.03 9.30
C ASP A 46 -1.27 35.35 10.49
N ASP A 47 -0.64 34.34 11.10
CA ASP A 47 -1.17 33.59 12.27
C ASP A 47 -2.55 32.95 12.04
N ALA A 48 -2.93 32.75 10.77
CA ALA A 48 -4.20 32.16 10.42
C ALA A 48 -4.31 30.72 10.95
N SER A 49 -5.39 30.41 11.66
CA SER A 49 -5.61 29.07 12.18
C SER A 49 -5.88 28.07 11.04
N PRO A 50 -5.24 26.90 11.06
CA PRO A 50 -5.34 25.94 9.96
C PRO A 50 -6.70 25.27 9.89
N GLY A 51 -7.17 25.01 8.68
CA GLY A 51 -8.37 24.25 8.36
C GLY A 51 -8.13 22.78 8.05
N VAL A 52 -9.24 22.09 7.73
CA VAL A 52 -9.27 20.66 7.43
C VAL A 52 -10.13 20.39 6.20
N ILE A 53 -9.65 19.51 5.34
CA ILE A 53 -10.47 18.87 4.30
C ILE A 53 -10.74 17.42 4.70
N GLN A 54 -12.01 17.03 4.70
CA GLN A 54 -12.44 15.65 4.90
C GLN A 54 -12.92 15.06 3.57
N LEU A 55 -12.29 13.97 3.14
CA LEU A 55 -12.75 13.15 2.03
C LEU A 55 -13.73 12.09 2.56
N THR A 56 -14.84 11.89 1.89
CA THR A 56 -15.83 10.88 2.28
C THR A 56 -16.42 10.21 1.05
N PRO A 57 -16.47 8.87 0.99
CA PRO A 57 -17.15 8.16 -0.11
C PRO A 57 -18.63 8.54 -0.18
N ASP A 58 -19.17 8.65 -1.39
CA ASP A 58 -20.61 8.86 -1.59
C ASP A 58 -21.39 7.74 -0.88
N PRO A 59 -22.33 8.05 0.03
CA PRO A 59 -23.14 7.05 0.72
C PRO A 59 -23.92 6.14 -0.24
N ALA A 60 -24.22 6.59 -1.46
CA ALA A 60 -24.91 5.82 -2.49
C ALA A 60 -23.97 4.91 -3.31
N ASN A 61 -22.65 5.08 -3.20
CA ASN A 61 -21.70 4.21 -3.89
C ASN A 61 -21.76 2.80 -3.26
N VAL A 62 -22.04 1.79 -4.08
CA VAL A 62 -22.09 0.39 -3.62
C VAL A 62 -20.70 -0.18 -3.33
N ASN A 63 -19.65 0.42 -3.90
CA ASN A 63 -18.26 -0.04 -3.80
C ASN A 63 -17.38 0.92 -2.97
N LYS A 64 -17.89 1.45 -1.85
CA LYS A 64 -17.10 2.37 -0.98
C LYS A 64 -15.77 1.77 -0.53
N LEU A 65 -15.72 0.44 -0.39
CA LEU A 65 -14.50 -0.29 -0.02
C LEU A 65 -13.38 -0.16 -1.06
N ALA A 66 -13.70 0.14 -2.33
CA ALA A 66 -12.69 0.43 -3.33
C ALA A 66 -11.85 1.68 -3.01
N LEU A 67 -12.41 2.59 -2.21
CA LEU A 67 -11.72 3.79 -1.72
C LEU A 67 -11.02 3.57 -0.38
N ALA A 68 -11.10 2.39 0.24
CA ALA A 68 -10.41 2.10 1.48
C ALA A 68 -8.90 1.97 1.25
N ARG A 69 -8.08 2.56 2.13
CA ARG A 69 -6.61 2.46 2.11
C ARG A 69 -5.99 2.92 0.79
N LYS A 70 -6.55 3.98 0.20
CA LYS A 70 -6.06 4.58 -1.04
C LYS A 70 -5.41 5.91 -0.74
N HIS A 71 -4.38 6.23 -1.53
CA HIS A 71 -3.66 7.48 -1.41
C HIS A 71 -4.40 8.61 -2.14
N PHE A 72 -4.51 9.74 -1.48
CA PHE A 72 -5.02 10.98 -2.04
C PHE A 72 -3.96 12.06 -1.92
N TYR A 73 -3.91 12.92 -2.93
CA TYR A 73 -2.90 13.96 -3.06
C TYR A 73 -3.57 15.32 -3.10
N LEU A 74 -2.96 16.30 -2.45
CA LEU A 74 -3.44 17.67 -2.37
C LEU A 74 -2.35 18.62 -2.87
N SER A 75 -2.74 19.60 -3.67
CA SER A 75 -1.85 20.65 -4.17
C SER A 75 -2.58 22.00 -4.20
N ALA A 76 -1.82 23.10 -4.14
CA ALA A 76 -2.37 24.44 -4.34
C ALA A 76 -2.71 24.74 -5.82
N SER A 77 -2.18 23.93 -6.75
CA SER A 77 -2.41 24.07 -8.19
C SER A 77 -3.03 22.81 -8.80
N PRO A 78 -3.74 22.92 -9.94
CA PRO A 78 -4.34 21.76 -10.61
C PRO A 78 -3.30 20.69 -10.99
N PHE A 79 -3.66 19.41 -10.87
CA PHE A 79 -2.77 18.29 -11.24
C PHE A 79 -2.64 18.11 -12.76
N ASN A 80 -3.72 18.35 -13.51
CA ASN A 80 -3.84 18.13 -14.96
C ASN A 80 -3.38 16.73 -15.38
N LEU A 81 -3.79 15.70 -14.62
CA LEU A 81 -3.23 14.34 -14.72
C LEU A 81 -3.20 13.79 -16.15
N ALA A 82 -4.26 14.04 -16.93
CA ALA A 82 -4.40 13.61 -18.32
C ALA A 82 -3.20 14.00 -19.20
N THR A 83 -2.58 15.15 -18.93
CA THR A 83 -1.45 15.71 -19.69
C THR A 83 -0.11 15.63 -18.95
N SER A 84 -0.14 15.27 -17.67
CA SER A 84 1.03 15.31 -16.79
C SER A 84 1.63 13.94 -16.50
N VAL A 85 0.81 12.89 -16.48
CA VAL A 85 1.22 11.54 -16.12
C VAL A 85 0.61 10.56 -17.13
N ASN A 86 1.40 9.63 -17.66
CA ASN A 86 0.85 8.53 -18.45
C ASN A 86 0.17 7.53 -17.50
N LEU A 87 -1.15 7.63 -17.34
CA LEU A 87 -1.89 6.77 -16.42
C LEU A 87 -2.05 5.34 -16.96
N LYS A 88 -1.89 5.14 -18.28
CA LYS A 88 -1.96 3.82 -18.92
C LYS A 88 -0.76 2.93 -18.57
N THR A 89 0.35 3.51 -18.10
CA THR A 89 1.54 2.74 -17.67
C THR A 89 1.51 2.37 -16.19
N ALA A 90 0.48 2.78 -15.45
CA ALA A 90 0.33 2.39 -14.06
C ALA A 90 0.19 0.86 -13.97
N PRO A 91 0.94 0.18 -13.07
CA PRO A 91 0.80 -1.25 -12.91
C PRO A 91 -0.60 -1.57 -12.35
N SER A 92 -1.33 -2.46 -13.04
CA SER A 92 -2.58 -3.02 -12.52
C SER A 92 -2.31 -4.27 -11.70
N LEU A 93 -3.12 -4.48 -10.67
CA LEU A 93 -2.95 -5.59 -9.71
C LEU A 93 -3.01 -6.94 -10.42
N ARG A 94 -4.07 -7.16 -11.21
CA ARG A 94 -4.27 -8.39 -11.97
C ARG A 94 -3.09 -8.71 -12.88
N SER A 95 -2.73 -7.79 -13.79
CA SER A 95 -1.65 -8.02 -14.75
C SER A 95 -0.32 -8.30 -14.06
N TYR A 96 -0.04 -7.61 -12.95
CA TYR A 96 1.17 -7.86 -12.17
C TYR A 96 1.19 -9.28 -11.59
N TYR A 97 0.13 -9.68 -10.88
CA TYR A 97 0.09 -10.98 -10.20
C TYR A 97 -0.03 -12.15 -11.18
N GLU A 98 -0.69 -11.97 -12.33
CA GLU A 98 -0.68 -12.93 -13.44
C GLU A 98 0.76 -13.15 -13.96
N GLY A 99 1.49 -12.06 -14.21
CA GLY A 99 2.91 -12.13 -14.61
C GLY A 99 3.81 -12.74 -13.55
N ALA A 100 3.46 -12.60 -12.26
CA ALA A 100 4.16 -13.23 -11.15
C ALA A 100 3.79 -14.72 -10.94
N GLY A 101 2.87 -15.27 -11.74
CA GLY A 101 2.44 -16.67 -11.65
C GLY A 101 1.49 -16.97 -10.49
N ALA A 102 0.80 -15.95 -9.96
CA ALA A 102 -0.24 -16.14 -8.95
C ALA A 102 -1.46 -16.89 -9.53
N SER A 103 -2.14 -17.67 -8.68
CA SER A 103 -3.42 -18.27 -9.03
C SER A 103 -4.51 -17.21 -9.22
N GLN A 104 -5.50 -17.55 -10.05
CA GLN A 104 -6.69 -16.71 -10.25
C GLN A 104 -7.47 -16.49 -8.94
N GLN A 105 -7.44 -17.48 -8.02
CA GLN A 105 -8.05 -17.38 -6.71
C GLN A 105 -7.31 -16.37 -5.82
N LEU A 106 -5.97 -16.33 -5.85
CA LEU A 106 -5.20 -15.33 -5.11
C LEU A 106 -5.48 -13.91 -5.64
N ILE A 107 -5.52 -13.76 -6.98
CA ILE A 107 -5.83 -12.47 -7.62
C ILE A 107 -7.24 -12.01 -7.23
N ALA A 108 -8.25 -12.88 -7.38
CA ALA A 108 -9.62 -12.58 -6.99
C ALA A 108 -9.72 -12.23 -5.50
N TRP A 109 -9.02 -12.97 -4.64
CA TRP A 109 -8.96 -12.66 -3.21
C TRP A 109 -8.40 -11.26 -2.94
N LEU A 110 -7.33 -10.86 -3.65
CA LEU A 110 -6.76 -9.51 -3.50
C LEU A 110 -7.73 -8.44 -4.01
N GLU A 111 -8.39 -8.66 -5.14
CA GLU A 111 -9.37 -7.73 -5.73
C GLU A 111 -10.61 -7.56 -4.86
N ASP A 112 -11.23 -8.66 -4.43
CA ASP A 112 -12.43 -8.70 -3.59
C ASP A 112 -12.21 -8.02 -2.22
N ASN A 113 -10.97 -8.02 -1.74
CA ASN A 113 -10.59 -7.39 -0.47
C ASN A 113 -9.92 -6.02 -0.67
N HIS A 114 -9.84 -5.52 -1.91
CA HIS A 114 -9.19 -4.26 -2.30
C HIS A 114 -7.75 -4.11 -1.80
N CYS A 115 -7.02 -5.23 -1.74
CA CYS A 115 -5.70 -5.37 -1.19
C CYS A 115 -4.63 -5.19 -2.26
N GLU A 116 -3.58 -4.41 -1.99
CA GLU A 116 -2.39 -4.35 -2.85
C GLU A 116 -1.38 -5.45 -2.53
N THR A 117 -1.44 -5.98 -1.32
CA THR A 117 -0.55 -7.05 -0.85
C THR A 117 -1.34 -8.01 0.03
N ILE A 118 -0.80 -9.22 0.20
CA ILE A 118 -1.34 -10.24 1.12
C ILE A 118 -1.32 -9.81 2.60
N TYR A 119 -0.69 -8.69 2.95
CA TYR A 119 -0.64 -8.14 4.31
C TYR A 119 -1.82 -7.23 4.66
N CYS A 120 -2.73 -6.97 3.72
CA CYS A 120 -3.83 -6.03 3.95
C CYS A 120 -4.77 -6.46 5.10
N ARG A 121 -4.89 -7.76 5.41
CA ARG A 121 -5.66 -8.26 6.54
C ARG A 121 -5.18 -9.64 6.97
N GLU A 122 -5.61 -10.06 8.16
CA GLU A 122 -5.40 -11.42 8.62
C GLU A 122 -6.22 -12.41 7.77
N LEU A 123 -5.60 -13.56 7.46
CA LEU A 123 -6.28 -14.69 6.85
C LEU A 123 -7.04 -15.48 7.91
N THR A 124 -8.25 -15.90 7.58
CA THR A 124 -9.12 -16.70 8.44
C THR A 124 -8.70 -18.18 8.41
N ALA A 125 -9.21 -18.97 9.36
CA ALA A 125 -8.96 -20.41 9.38
C ALA A 125 -9.52 -21.12 8.13
N ASP A 126 -10.68 -20.67 7.63
CA ASP A 126 -11.34 -21.29 6.48
C ASP A 126 -10.57 -21.03 5.18
N GLU A 127 -9.98 -19.83 5.03
CA GLU A 127 -9.18 -19.46 3.86
C GLU A 127 -7.89 -20.27 3.75
N VAL A 128 -7.19 -20.50 4.87
CA VAL A 128 -5.92 -21.23 4.86
C VAL A 128 -6.10 -22.75 4.84
N LYS A 129 -7.27 -23.25 5.27
CA LYS A 129 -7.62 -24.68 5.24
C LYS A 129 -8.44 -25.07 4.02
N CYS A 130 -8.95 -24.10 3.26
CA CYS A 130 -9.89 -24.33 2.18
C CYS A 130 -11.11 -25.14 2.65
N ALA A 131 -11.64 -24.80 3.83
CA ALA A 131 -12.69 -25.57 4.52
C ALA A 131 -14.12 -25.26 4.01
N GLY A 132 -14.27 -24.56 2.89
CA GLY A 132 -15.56 -24.14 2.33
C GLY A 132 -16.03 -25.02 1.16
N SER A 133 -17.33 -24.92 0.85
CA SER A 133 -17.97 -25.64 -0.27
C SER A 133 -17.63 -25.06 -1.65
N ASP A 134 -17.07 -23.85 -1.70
CA ASP A 134 -16.75 -23.15 -2.95
C ASP A 134 -15.27 -23.35 -3.31
N PRO A 135 -14.95 -24.25 -4.26
CA PRO A 135 -13.57 -24.47 -4.68
C PRO A 135 -12.96 -23.22 -5.33
N ASN A 136 -13.77 -22.26 -5.79
CA ASN A 136 -13.28 -21.02 -6.39
C ASN A 136 -12.74 -20.02 -5.35
N LYS A 137 -13.01 -20.24 -4.06
CA LYS A 137 -12.45 -19.45 -2.95
C LYS A 137 -11.20 -20.08 -2.32
N CYS A 138 -10.81 -21.26 -2.81
CA CYS A 138 -9.65 -21.98 -2.34
C CYS A 138 -8.36 -21.41 -2.92
N VAL A 139 -7.65 -20.60 -2.15
CA VAL A 139 -6.37 -20.02 -2.59
C VAL A 139 -5.24 -21.02 -2.31
N ARG A 140 -4.75 -21.68 -3.37
CA ARG A 140 -3.71 -22.73 -3.28
C ARG A 140 -2.42 -22.23 -2.61
N GLU A 141 -2.06 -20.98 -2.83
CA GLU A 141 -0.89 -20.35 -2.22
C GLU A 141 -1.03 -20.28 -0.69
N PHE A 142 -2.24 -20.01 -0.19
CA PHE A 142 -2.52 -19.99 1.24
C PHE A 142 -2.42 -21.40 1.82
N THR A 143 -3.10 -22.39 1.24
CA THR A 143 -3.05 -23.77 1.76
C THR A 143 -1.63 -24.34 1.75
N THR A 144 -0.86 -24.07 0.69
CA THR A 144 0.53 -24.53 0.57
C THR A 144 1.44 -23.88 1.61
N ALA A 145 1.38 -22.55 1.74
CA ALA A 145 2.17 -21.83 2.73
C ALA A 145 1.79 -22.20 4.16
N TYR A 146 0.50 -22.41 4.43
CA TYR A 146 0.01 -22.84 5.73
C TYR A 146 0.52 -24.23 6.12
N ASN A 147 0.47 -25.19 5.21
CA ASN A 147 1.00 -26.54 5.46
C ASN A 147 2.51 -26.51 5.70
N ASN A 148 3.25 -25.72 4.92
CA ASN A 148 4.67 -25.51 5.14
C ASN A 148 4.96 -24.90 6.52
N ALA A 149 4.13 -23.93 6.93
CA ALA A 149 4.22 -23.31 8.25
C ALA A 149 3.93 -24.33 9.37
N LEU A 150 2.88 -25.15 9.25
CA LEU A 150 2.55 -26.20 10.21
C LEU A 150 3.71 -27.17 10.43
N ILE A 151 4.35 -27.63 9.35
CA ILE A 151 5.52 -28.52 9.45
C ILE A 151 6.66 -27.85 10.23
N LYS A 152 6.92 -26.56 9.96
CA LYS A 152 8.02 -25.81 10.60
C LYS A 152 7.71 -25.37 12.03
N LEU A 153 6.43 -25.29 12.39
CA LEU A 153 5.95 -24.79 13.68
C LEU A 153 5.33 -25.92 14.53
N ASN A 154 5.75 -27.17 14.30
CA ASN A 154 5.34 -28.36 15.07
C ASN A 154 3.82 -28.50 15.22
N GLY A 155 3.08 -28.23 14.14
CA GLY A 155 1.62 -28.33 14.10
C GLY A 155 0.87 -27.19 14.79
N ASN A 156 1.54 -26.13 15.25
CA ASN A 156 0.87 -24.99 15.86
C ASN A 156 0.05 -24.20 14.82
N GLN A 157 -1.26 -24.44 14.80
CA GLN A 157 -2.18 -23.89 13.82
C GLN A 157 -2.30 -22.35 13.87
N GLU A 158 -2.26 -21.77 15.07
CA GLU A 158 -2.39 -20.33 15.27
C GLU A 158 -1.15 -19.59 14.74
N LEU A 159 0.05 -20.05 15.15
CA LEU A 159 1.29 -19.47 14.66
C LEU A 159 1.45 -19.69 13.16
N ALA A 160 1.11 -20.87 12.64
CA ALA A 160 1.16 -21.14 11.21
C ALA A 160 0.30 -20.17 10.39
N ARG A 161 -0.88 -19.78 10.90
CA ARG A 161 -1.74 -18.79 10.25
C ARG A 161 -1.16 -17.38 10.35
N LYS A 162 -0.72 -16.96 11.54
CA LYS A 162 -0.15 -15.61 11.76
C LYS A 162 1.13 -15.37 10.96
N TRP A 163 1.94 -16.41 10.75
CA TRP A 163 3.24 -16.32 10.08
C TRP A 163 3.23 -16.85 8.64
N ILE A 164 2.06 -17.13 8.07
CA ILE A 164 1.89 -17.80 6.77
C ILE A 164 2.67 -17.14 5.62
N THR A 165 2.77 -15.81 5.61
CA THR A 165 3.48 -15.04 4.58
C THR A 165 5.00 -15.26 4.58
N ASN A 166 5.53 -15.93 5.59
CA ASN A 166 6.96 -16.25 5.70
C ASN A 166 7.30 -17.64 5.14
N TYR A 167 6.32 -18.35 4.59
CA TYR A 167 6.50 -19.68 4.01
C TYR A 167 6.12 -19.70 2.53
N ALA A 168 6.80 -20.54 1.75
CA ALA A 168 6.56 -20.65 0.31
C ALA A 168 5.14 -21.17 0.01
N PRO A 169 4.48 -20.67 -1.05
CA PRO A 169 5.00 -19.72 -2.04
C PRO A 169 4.89 -18.24 -1.62
N LEU A 170 4.12 -17.91 -0.58
CA LEU A 170 3.85 -16.52 -0.17
C LEU A 170 5.09 -15.75 0.30
N SER A 171 6.15 -16.45 0.72
CA SER A 171 7.43 -15.84 1.07
C SER A 171 8.19 -15.26 -0.14
N SER A 172 7.78 -15.59 -1.37
CA SER A 172 8.39 -15.06 -2.59
C SER A 172 8.21 -13.53 -2.66
N PRO A 173 9.28 -12.73 -2.88
CA PRO A 173 9.18 -11.27 -2.96
C PRO A 173 8.12 -10.78 -3.96
N ASN A 174 8.03 -11.42 -5.12
CA ASN A 174 7.07 -11.07 -6.17
C ASN A 174 5.62 -11.17 -5.70
N LEU A 175 5.26 -12.23 -4.95
CA LEU A 175 3.90 -12.38 -4.43
C LEU A 175 3.66 -11.54 -3.17
N ARG A 176 4.71 -11.34 -2.38
CA ARG A 176 4.62 -10.77 -1.04
C ARG A 176 4.52 -9.25 -1.04
N VAL A 177 5.41 -8.58 -1.77
CA VAL A 177 5.54 -7.11 -1.78
C VAL A 177 5.73 -6.51 -3.17
N GLY A 178 5.97 -7.33 -4.19
CA GLY A 178 6.42 -6.84 -5.48
C GLY A 178 5.43 -5.92 -6.22
N PHE A 179 4.10 -6.13 -6.07
CA PHE A 179 3.12 -5.20 -6.65
C PHE A 179 3.21 -3.81 -6.00
N TYR A 180 3.31 -3.77 -4.68
CA TYR A 180 3.46 -2.53 -3.92
C TYR A 180 4.74 -1.79 -4.33
N GLU A 181 5.85 -2.50 -4.51
CA GLU A 181 7.12 -1.92 -4.97
C GLU A 181 7.02 -1.39 -6.40
N ALA A 182 6.40 -2.14 -7.32
CA ALA A 182 6.19 -1.71 -8.70
C ALA A 182 5.30 -0.45 -8.75
N ARG A 183 4.21 -0.43 -7.98
CA ARG A 183 3.30 0.70 -7.88
C ARG A 183 3.98 1.92 -7.26
N THR A 184 4.74 1.73 -6.19
CA THR A 184 5.48 2.81 -5.51
C THR A 184 6.53 3.42 -6.45
N THR A 185 7.26 2.58 -7.18
CA THR A 185 8.23 3.02 -8.19
C THR A 185 7.56 3.90 -9.25
N TRP A 186 6.47 3.41 -9.84
CA TRP A 186 5.71 4.18 -10.83
C TRP A 186 5.18 5.50 -10.26
N LEU A 187 4.61 5.45 -9.05
CA LEU A 187 4.03 6.60 -8.39
C LEU A 187 5.07 7.68 -8.08
N ASN A 188 6.27 7.31 -7.65
CA ASN A 188 7.35 8.26 -7.41
C ASN A 188 7.76 8.99 -8.70
N VAL A 189 7.80 8.29 -9.83
CA VAL A 189 8.06 8.91 -11.14
C VAL A 189 6.93 9.86 -11.53
N ALA A 190 5.68 9.46 -11.33
CA ALA A 190 4.51 10.30 -11.60
C ALA A 190 4.49 11.57 -10.73
N LEU A 191 4.77 11.44 -9.43
CA LEU A 191 4.85 12.57 -8.49
C LEU A 191 5.94 13.55 -8.89
N GLN A 192 7.14 13.07 -9.24
CA GLN A 192 8.21 13.93 -9.72
C GLN A 192 7.85 14.67 -11.01
N ALA A 193 7.14 14.01 -11.93
CA ALA A 193 6.68 14.66 -13.16
C ALA A 193 5.66 15.78 -12.87
N LEU A 194 4.79 15.57 -11.89
CA LEU A 194 3.82 16.57 -11.43
C LEU A 194 4.50 17.75 -10.73
N GLU A 195 5.37 17.49 -9.77
CA GLU A 195 6.08 18.55 -9.02
C GLU A 195 6.87 19.49 -9.92
N ARG A 196 7.48 18.98 -11.01
CA ARG A 196 8.17 19.82 -12.01
C ARG A 196 7.24 20.74 -12.79
N LYS A 197 5.96 20.40 -12.90
CA LYS A 197 4.93 21.18 -13.60
C LYS A 197 4.16 22.11 -12.68
N LEU A 198 4.17 21.87 -11.37
CA LEU A 198 3.48 22.72 -10.41
C LEU A 198 4.21 24.06 -10.26
N GLU A 199 3.48 25.14 -10.50
CA GLU A 199 3.99 26.50 -10.33
C GLU A 199 4.41 26.75 -8.87
N ASN A 200 5.46 27.56 -8.70
CA ASN A 200 5.95 28.07 -7.41
C ASN A 200 6.48 27.04 -6.41
N GLY A 201 6.88 25.84 -6.87
CA GLY A 201 7.42 24.81 -5.98
C GLY A 201 6.40 24.32 -4.94
N SER A 202 5.11 24.42 -5.28
CA SER A 202 4.01 23.98 -4.44
C SER A 202 4.17 22.50 -4.10
N ARG A 203 4.31 22.17 -2.81
CA ARG A 203 4.50 20.80 -2.34
C ARG A 203 3.20 20.02 -2.46
N ILE A 204 3.28 18.80 -2.98
CA ILE A 204 2.18 17.84 -2.96
C ILE A 204 2.09 17.25 -1.55
N GLN A 205 0.95 17.42 -0.89
CA GLN A 205 0.64 16.71 0.35
C GLN A 205 -0.05 15.39 0.04
N THR A 206 0.07 14.41 0.93
CA THR A 206 -0.51 13.07 0.76
C THR A 206 -1.23 12.63 2.03
N THR A 207 -2.31 11.89 1.87
CA THR A 207 -3.03 11.22 2.94
C THR A 207 -3.50 9.84 2.46
N ILE A 208 -3.81 8.95 3.39
CA ILE A 208 -4.34 7.61 3.10
C ILE A 208 -5.71 7.51 3.74
N SER A 209 -6.69 7.01 2.99
CA SER A 209 -8.01 6.73 3.54
C SER A 209 -8.00 5.55 4.50
N ASP A 210 -8.89 5.56 5.47
CA ASP A 210 -9.08 4.47 6.40
C ASP A 210 -9.82 3.28 5.77
N LYS A 211 -10.26 2.33 6.62
CA LYS A 211 -11.02 1.14 6.20
C LYS A 211 -12.40 1.46 5.60
N ASP A 212 -12.96 2.62 5.91
CA ASP A 212 -14.27 3.05 5.45
C ASP A 212 -14.15 4.02 4.24
N GLY A 213 -12.91 4.27 3.78
CA GLY A 213 -12.61 5.16 2.66
C GLY A 213 -12.59 6.64 3.03
N ILE A 214 -12.62 6.98 4.32
CA ILE A 214 -12.56 8.36 4.81
C ILE A 214 -11.10 8.78 4.95
N ALA A 215 -10.77 10.00 4.52
CA ALA A 215 -9.43 10.55 4.68
C ALA A 215 -9.48 12.02 5.09
N PHE A 216 -8.38 12.51 5.64
CA PHE A 216 -8.27 13.89 6.09
C PHE A 216 -6.96 14.52 5.61
N PHE A 217 -7.05 15.79 5.24
CA PHE A 217 -5.91 16.69 5.14
C PHE A 217 -6.02 17.72 6.26
N TYR A 218 -5.03 17.73 7.14
CA TYR A 218 -4.95 18.62 8.30
C TYR A 218 -3.98 19.77 8.02
N ASP A 219 -3.95 20.74 8.95
CA ASP A 219 -2.96 21.82 8.96
C ASP A 219 -2.95 22.65 7.66
N LEU A 220 -4.13 22.85 7.05
CA LEU A 220 -4.26 23.56 5.79
C LEU A 220 -4.48 25.04 6.02
N CYS A 221 -3.59 25.88 5.50
CA CYS A 221 -3.82 27.32 5.53
C CYS A 221 -5.09 27.70 4.74
N PRO A 222 -5.78 28.80 5.12
CA PRO A 222 -6.85 29.32 4.30
C PRO A 222 -6.38 29.55 2.86
N GLY A 223 -7.14 29.05 1.89
CA GLY A 223 -6.69 29.03 0.50
C GLY A 223 -7.52 28.13 -0.40
N THR A 224 -7.03 27.94 -1.62
CA THR A 224 -7.64 27.08 -2.62
C THR A 224 -6.75 25.88 -2.92
N TYR A 225 -7.35 24.70 -2.96
CA TYR A 225 -6.63 23.45 -3.15
C TYR A 225 -7.29 22.55 -4.19
N TYR A 226 -6.48 21.68 -4.79
CA TYR A 226 -6.88 20.65 -5.73
C TYR A 226 -6.53 19.30 -5.14
N ILE A 227 -7.37 18.30 -5.40
CA ILE A 227 -7.24 16.93 -4.88
C ILE A 227 -7.28 15.93 -6.02
N SER A 228 -6.48 14.89 -5.91
CA SER A 228 -6.48 13.81 -6.89
C SER A 228 -6.04 12.47 -6.32
N THR A 229 -6.42 11.38 -7.00
CA THR A 229 -5.76 10.08 -6.89
C THR A 229 -4.82 9.92 -8.08
N ILE A 230 -3.51 9.97 -7.85
CA ILE A 230 -2.53 9.88 -8.95
C ILE A 230 -2.46 8.47 -9.52
N ALA A 231 -2.43 7.47 -8.64
CA ALA A 231 -2.45 6.07 -9.07
C ALA A 231 -3.90 5.62 -9.31
N PRO A 232 -4.20 5.01 -10.48
CA PRO A 232 -5.53 4.48 -10.75
C PRO A 232 -5.99 3.49 -9.69
N ILE A 233 -7.28 3.53 -9.37
CA ILE A 233 -7.92 2.62 -8.44
C ILE A 233 -8.84 1.72 -9.26
N ASN A 234 -8.72 0.41 -9.07
CA ASN A 234 -9.67 -0.50 -9.67
C ASN A 234 -10.99 -0.45 -8.91
N ASN A 235 -12.08 -0.19 -9.62
CA ASN A 235 -13.43 -0.19 -9.08
C ASN A 235 -14.32 -1.04 -9.99
N ALA A 236 -14.72 -2.22 -9.52
CA ALA A 236 -15.52 -3.18 -10.31
C ALA A 236 -14.91 -3.51 -11.68
N GLY A 237 -13.58 -3.74 -11.73
CA GLY A 237 -12.90 -4.16 -12.96
C GLY A 237 -12.53 -3.03 -13.90
N VAL A 238 -12.87 -1.77 -13.60
CA VAL A 238 -12.42 -0.61 -14.36
C VAL A 238 -11.45 0.24 -13.54
N ASP A 239 -10.41 0.74 -14.20
CA ASP A 239 -9.44 1.63 -13.58
C ASP A 239 -9.94 3.08 -13.65
N VAL A 240 -10.09 3.68 -12.47
CA VAL A 240 -10.62 5.03 -12.28
C VAL A 240 -9.64 5.92 -11.53
N PHE A 241 -9.71 7.22 -11.78
CA PHE A 241 -9.00 8.22 -11.02
C PHE A 241 -9.90 9.42 -10.72
N TRP A 242 -9.66 10.09 -9.61
CA TRP A 242 -10.34 11.32 -9.22
C TRP A 242 -9.41 12.50 -9.41
N GLU A 243 -9.96 13.60 -9.91
CA GLU A 243 -9.27 14.88 -10.02
C GLU A 243 -10.30 16.00 -9.91
N THR A 244 -10.03 16.97 -9.04
CA THR A 244 -10.91 18.13 -8.86
C THR A 244 -10.89 19.04 -10.09
N ALA A 245 -12.05 19.24 -10.73
CA ALA A 245 -12.17 20.20 -11.83
C ALA A 245 -12.22 21.67 -11.38
N LYS A 246 -12.59 21.92 -10.12
CA LYS A 246 -12.65 23.25 -9.51
C LYS A 246 -11.87 23.24 -8.19
N PRO A 247 -11.23 24.36 -7.81
CA PRO A 247 -10.54 24.45 -6.53
C PRO A 247 -11.51 24.30 -5.36
N ILE A 248 -11.06 23.61 -4.32
CA ILE A 248 -11.69 23.50 -3.00
C ILE A 248 -11.19 24.65 -2.15
N LYS A 249 -12.11 25.46 -1.63
CA LYS A 249 -11.77 26.58 -0.74
C LYS A 249 -11.75 26.10 0.71
N VAL A 250 -10.67 26.40 1.42
CA VAL A 250 -10.52 26.23 2.87
C VAL A 250 -10.53 27.62 3.50
N GLU A 251 -11.43 27.87 4.44
CA GLU A 251 -11.67 29.20 5.01
C GLU A 251 -11.02 29.42 6.38
N GLY A 252 -10.43 28.38 6.97
CA GLY A 252 -9.76 28.42 8.28
C GLY A 252 -10.20 27.27 9.18
N PRO A 253 -10.13 27.43 10.51
CA PRO A 253 -10.20 26.32 11.46
C PRO A 253 -11.57 25.65 11.48
N PRO A 254 -11.62 24.31 11.64
CA PRO A 254 -12.87 23.56 11.62
C PRO A 254 -13.80 23.89 12.79
N GLU A 255 -13.29 24.40 13.91
CA GLU A 255 -14.09 24.83 15.05
C GLU A 255 -15.01 26.02 14.71
N VAL A 256 -14.57 26.86 13.75
CA VAL A 256 -15.30 28.06 13.32
C VAL A 256 -16.05 27.80 12.02
N ASN A 257 -15.40 27.19 11.04
CA ASN A 257 -15.91 27.08 9.67
C ASN A 257 -16.43 25.68 9.31
N LYS A 258 -16.35 24.71 10.25
CA LYS A 258 -16.51 23.26 10.00
C LYS A 258 -15.43 22.73 9.04
N ALA A 259 -15.22 21.42 9.06
CA ALA A 259 -14.36 20.78 8.07
C ALA A 259 -14.94 20.96 6.66
N THR A 260 -14.09 21.23 5.68
CA THR A 260 -14.51 21.26 4.27
C THR A 260 -14.73 19.82 3.81
N VAL A 261 -15.99 19.42 3.67
CA VAL A 261 -16.34 18.06 3.26
C VAL A 261 -16.35 17.95 1.74
N VAL A 262 -15.68 16.90 1.26
CA VAL A 262 -15.46 16.52 -0.12
C VAL A 262 -16.02 15.11 -0.31
N THR A 263 -17.01 14.97 -1.20
CA THR A 263 -17.65 13.66 -1.46
C THR A 263 -17.08 13.01 -2.71
N LEU A 264 -16.56 11.79 -2.57
CA LEU A 264 -16.00 11.00 -3.67
C LEU A 264 -17.09 10.10 -4.27
N ALA A 265 -17.51 10.41 -5.49
CA ALA A 265 -18.61 9.73 -6.16
C ALA A 265 -18.14 8.93 -7.39
N PHE A 266 -18.81 7.81 -7.62
CA PHE A 266 -18.77 6.99 -8.84
C PHE A 266 -20.04 6.11 -8.82
N PRO A 267 -20.97 6.17 -9.79
CA PRO A 267 -20.90 6.73 -11.16
C PRO A 267 -20.97 8.28 -11.22
N PRO A 268 -20.85 8.92 -12.41
CA PRO A 268 -21.04 10.36 -12.59
C PRO A 268 -22.42 10.83 -12.10
N GLY A 269 -22.50 11.22 -10.82
CA GLY A 269 -23.65 11.88 -10.23
C GLY A 269 -23.64 13.38 -10.55
N LYS A 270 -24.84 13.96 -10.68
CA LYS A 270 -25.06 15.38 -11.03
C LYS A 270 -24.16 16.32 -10.24
N ASP A 271 -23.62 17.34 -10.92
CA ASP A 271 -22.77 18.41 -10.40
C ASP A 271 -23.30 19.04 -9.11
N LYS A 272 -22.91 18.46 -7.98
CA LYS A 272 -23.12 19.04 -6.66
C LYS A 272 -21.81 19.68 -6.20
N LYS A 273 -21.91 20.77 -5.42
CA LYS A 273 -20.74 21.43 -4.83
C LYS A 273 -19.95 20.38 -4.02
N ASN A 274 -18.63 20.34 -4.23
CA ASN A 274 -17.69 19.40 -3.59
C ASN A 274 -17.98 17.90 -3.84
N PHE A 275 -18.63 17.56 -4.95
CA PHE A 275 -18.66 16.19 -5.45
C PHE A 275 -17.56 15.98 -6.48
N PHE A 276 -16.82 14.89 -6.33
CA PHE A 276 -15.71 14.53 -7.20
C PHE A 276 -16.04 13.22 -7.87
N VAL A 277 -16.25 13.29 -9.18
CA VAL A 277 -16.61 12.15 -10.00
C VAL A 277 -15.34 11.49 -10.52
N GLY A 278 -15.24 10.18 -10.32
CA GLY A 278 -14.15 9.38 -10.89
C GLY A 278 -14.25 9.34 -12.40
N LYS A 279 -13.12 9.53 -13.08
CA LYS A 279 -12.95 9.42 -14.53
C LYS A 279 -12.32 8.08 -14.86
N LEU A 280 -12.70 7.48 -15.99
CA LEU A 280 -12.08 6.25 -16.46
C LEU A 280 -10.70 6.56 -17.04
N VAL A 281 -9.72 5.72 -16.74
CA VAL A 281 -8.38 5.82 -17.37
C VAL A 281 -8.47 5.60 -18.89
N ALA A 282 -9.40 4.75 -19.33
CA ALA A 282 -9.64 4.46 -20.75
C ALA A 282 -10.09 5.69 -21.56
N ASP A 283 -10.77 6.66 -20.93
CA ASP A 283 -11.31 7.84 -21.61
C ASP A 283 -10.25 8.94 -21.82
N ILE A 284 -9.06 8.78 -21.25
CA ILE A 284 -8.00 9.76 -21.38
C ILE A 284 -7.32 9.59 -22.73
N SER A 285 -7.41 10.64 -23.56
CA SER A 285 -6.61 10.78 -24.76
C SER A 285 -5.17 11.07 -24.36
N GLN A 286 -4.35 10.02 -24.28
CA GLN A 286 -2.90 10.05 -24.09
C GLN A 286 -2.23 9.34 -25.24
#